data_AF-A0AAP3ME16-F1
#
_entry.id   AF-A0AAP3ME16-F1
#
_cell.length_a   1.000
_cell.length_b   1.000
_cell.length_c   1.000
_cell.angle_alpha   90.00
_cell.angle_beta   90.00
_cell.angle_gamma   90.00
#
_symmetry.space_group_name_H-M   'P 1'
#
loop_
_entity.id
_entity.type
_entity.pdbx_description
1 polymer ?
#
loop_
_entity_poly.entity_id
_entity_poly.type
_entity_poly.pdbx_seq_one_letter_code
_entity_poly.pdbx_strand_id
1 'polypeptide(L)'
;RVKPIKKPGYYFDQENYYFTNQLVTQWVGLSAARQNLSGEVNVNTLESLVGGELPSGDVIKGLKSATGEMNRRGGYDLTFSAPKSVSYLGLVCEHKEFIDLHLNAVKTVLKLI
;
A
#
# COMPACT_ATOMS: atom_id res chain seq x y z
N ARG A 1 8.38 -7.03 5.68
CA ARG A 1 7.47 -7.82 6.56
C ARG A 1 6.17 -8.06 5.80
N VAL A 2 5.54 -9.22 5.94
CA VAL A 2 4.23 -9.49 5.31
C VAL A 2 3.15 -9.63 6.39
N LYS A 3 2.03 -8.93 6.24
CA LYS A 3 0.87 -9.04 7.14
C LYS A 3 -0.44 -8.94 6.36
N PRO A 4 -1.55 -9.51 6.83
CA PRO A 4 -2.87 -9.17 6.31
C PRO A 4 -3.20 -7.69 6.55
N ILE A 5 -3.84 -7.04 5.58
CA ILE A 5 -4.39 -5.68 5.77
C ILE A 5 -5.58 -5.78 6.74
N LYS A 6 -5.58 -4.97 7.79
CA LYS A 6 -6.65 -4.93 8.80
C LYS A 6 -7.47 -3.64 8.78
N LYS A 7 -6.80 -2.48 8.64
CA LYS A 7 -7.41 -1.15 8.67
C LYS A 7 -6.77 -0.28 7.58
N PRO A 8 -7.36 -0.17 6.38
CA PRO A 8 -6.75 0.58 5.28
C PRO A 8 -6.54 2.07 5.60
N GLY A 9 -7.46 2.70 6.35
CA GLY A 9 -7.29 4.08 6.81
C GLY A 9 -6.02 4.35 7.64
N TYR A 10 -5.37 3.32 8.22
CA TYR A 10 -4.10 3.49 8.93
C TYR A 10 -2.98 4.05 8.02
N TYR A 11 -3.00 3.73 6.71
CA TYR A 11 -1.99 4.20 5.76
C TYR A 11 -2.09 5.70 5.44
N PHE A 12 -3.17 6.36 5.86
CA PHE A 12 -3.45 7.77 5.59
C PHE A 12 -3.31 8.66 6.83
N ASP A 13 -2.91 8.08 7.97
CA ASP A 13 -2.72 8.83 9.19
C ASP A 13 -1.48 9.72 9.10
N GLN A 14 -1.66 11.04 9.26
CA GLN A 14 -0.59 12.02 9.13
C GLN A 14 0.51 11.83 10.17
N GLU A 15 0.18 11.29 11.34
CA GLU A 15 1.15 10.98 12.39
C GLU A 15 2.19 9.94 11.96
N ASN A 16 1.95 9.19 10.87
CA ASN A 16 2.94 8.27 10.33
C ASN A 16 4.01 8.94 9.43
N TYR A 17 3.78 10.19 8.99
CA TYR A 17 4.60 10.86 7.96
C TYR A 17 5.13 12.24 8.38
N TYR A 18 5.12 12.54 9.68
CA TYR A 18 5.51 13.84 10.24
C TYR A 18 6.94 14.31 9.91
N PHE A 19 7.89 13.40 9.70
CA PHE A 19 9.27 13.79 9.35
C PHE A 19 9.40 14.30 7.91
N THR A 20 8.60 13.77 6.98
CA THR A 20 8.65 14.18 5.56
C THR A 20 7.60 15.25 5.24
N ASN A 21 6.58 15.41 6.10
CA ASN A 21 5.38 16.21 5.83
C ASN A 21 4.67 15.85 4.51
N GLN A 22 4.97 14.67 3.97
CA GLN A 22 4.49 14.23 2.67
C GLN A 22 4.18 12.74 2.72
N LEU A 23 2.89 12.44 2.61
CA LEU A 23 2.39 11.12 2.25
C LEU A 23 2.42 11.01 0.72
N VAL A 24 3.23 10.08 0.20
CA VAL A 24 3.24 9.76 -1.22
C VAL A 24 2.59 8.40 -1.41
N THR A 25 1.48 8.36 -2.15
CA THR A 25 0.78 7.11 -2.50
C THR A 25 0.70 6.95 -4.01
N GLN A 26 0.74 5.71 -4.49
CA GLN A 26 0.65 5.43 -5.91
C GLN A 26 0.04 4.05 -6.18
N TRP A 27 -0.89 3.97 -7.14
CA TRP A 27 -1.31 2.70 -7.73
C TRP A 27 -0.23 2.10 -8.64
N VAL A 28 -0.02 0.80 -8.52
CA VAL A 28 1.03 0.05 -9.23
C VAL A 28 0.51 -1.32 -9.66
N GLY A 29 1.07 -1.86 -10.74
CA GLY A 29 0.77 -3.20 -11.25
C GLY A 29 -0.26 -3.24 -12.39
N LEU A 30 -0.27 -4.36 -13.12
CA LEU A 30 -1.12 -4.55 -14.32
C LEU A 30 -2.62 -4.54 -13.99
N SER A 31 -3.00 -5.10 -12.84
CA SER A 31 -4.41 -5.12 -12.41
C SER A 31 -4.93 -3.72 -12.09
N ALA A 32 -4.10 -2.85 -11.51
CA ALA A 32 -4.46 -1.45 -11.29
C ALA A 32 -4.71 -0.75 -12.64
N ALA A 33 -3.82 -0.93 -13.61
CA ALA A 33 -3.98 -0.38 -14.95
C ALA A 33 -5.27 -0.88 -15.64
N ARG A 34 -5.58 -2.17 -15.53
CA ARG A 34 -6.83 -2.75 -16.09
C ARG A 34 -8.09 -2.17 -15.46
N GLN A 35 -8.01 -1.77 -14.19
CA GLN A 35 -9.11 -1.13 -13.46
C GLN A 35 -9.08 0.40 -13.54
N ASN A 36 -8.24 0.98 -14.41
CA ASN A 36 -8.02 2.42 -14.54
C ASN A 36 -7.62 3.11 -13.22
N LEU A 37 -6.98 2.38 -12.32
CA LEU A 37 -6.44 2.90 -11.06
C LEU A 37 -5.01 3.38 -11.31
N SER A 38 -4.80 4.69 -11.21
CA SER A 38 -3.51 5.33 -11.44
C SER A 38 -3.36 6.56 -10.54
N GLY A 39 -2.13 7.06 -10.38
CA GLY A 39 -1.86 8.23 -9.55
C GLY A 39 -2.05 7.97 -8.05
N GLU A 40 -2.40 9.04 -7.32
CA GLU A 40 -2.62 9.04 -5.87
C GLU A 40 -3.76 8.09 -5.46
N VAL A 41 -3.57 7.40 -4.33
CA VAL A 41 -4.55 6.46 -3.81
C VAL A 41 -5.57 7.21 -2.96
N ASN A 42 -6.85 7.10 -3.32
CA ASN A 42 -7.95 7.54 -2.47
C ASN A 42 -8.28 6.48 -1.41
N VAL A 43 -8.39 6.87 -0.13
CA VAL A 43 -8.65 5.95 0.99
C VAL A 43 -9.95 5.16 0.83
N ASN A 44 -11.04 5.78 0.39
CA ASN A 44 -12.33 5.11 0.20
C ASN A 44 -12.24 4.05 -0.91
N THR A 45 -11.48 4.33 -1.97
CA THR A 45 -11.22 3.37 -3.04
C THR A 45 -10.44 2.17 -2.52
N LEU A 46 -9.39 2.41 -1.71
CA LEU A 46 -8.61 1.34 -1.09
C LEU A 46 -9.47 0.50 -0.13
N GLU A 47 -10.30 1.13 0.70
CA GLU A 47 -11.21 0.44 1.63
C GLU A 47 -12.21 -0.45 0.89
N SER A 48 -12.80 0.05 -0.20
CA SER A 48 -13.73 -0.71 -1.04
C SER A 48 -13.05 -1.95 -1.65
N LEU A 49 -11.85 -1.77 -2.21
CA LEU A 49 -11.06 -2.86 -2.80
C LEU A 49 -10.66 -3.93 -1.78
N VAL A 50 -10.21 -3.52 -0.58
CA VAL A 50 -9.92 -4.44 0.53
C VAL A 50 -11.20 -5.16 0.96
N GLY A 51 -12.33 -4.45 1.00
CA GLY A 51 -13.67 -5.00 1.22
C GLY A 51 -14.14 -6.00 0.15
N GLY A 52 -13.56 -5.93 -1.06
CA GLY A 52 -13.86 -6.83 -2.17
C GLY A 52 -14.73 -6.22 -3.25
N GLU A 53 -14.98 -4.92 -3.21
CA GLU A 53 -15.72 -4.19 -4.23
C GLU A 53 -14.73 -3.62 -5.26
N LEU A 54 -14.88 -4.02 -6.52
CA LEU A 54 -14.07 -3.54 -7.62
C LEU A 54 -14.66 -2.24 -8.20
N PRO A 55 -13.86 -1.36 -8.85
CA PRO A 55 -14.36 -0.17 -9.52
C PRO A 55 -15.40 -0.46 -10.62
N SER A 56 -15.40 -1.67 -11.17
CA SER A 56 -16.42 -2.14 -12.12
C SER A 56 -17.80 -2.36 -11.49
N GLY A 57 -17.89 -2.43 -10.16
CA GLY A 57 -19.09 -2.83 -9.41
C GLY A 57 -19.14 -4.33 -9.06
N ASP A 58 -18.16 -5.11 -9.53
CA ASP A 58 -18.06 -6.54 -9.19
C ASP A 58 -17.68 -6.75 -7.73
N VAL A 59 -18.30 -7.73 -7.08
CA VAL A 59 -18.04 -8.07 -5.67
C VAL A 59 -17.36 -9.43 -5.56
N ILE A 60 -16.15 -9.43 -5.00
CA ILE A 60 -15.38 -10.62 -4.69
C ILE A 60 -15.83 -11.20 -3.34
N LYS A 61 -16.73 -12.18 -3.39
CA LYS A 61 -17.27 -12.86 -2.21
C LYS A 61 -16.16 -13.57 -1.41
N GLY A 62 -16.21 -13.44 -0.09
CA GLY A 62 -15.33 -14.18 0.83
C GLY A 62 -15.70 -15.66 0.91
N LEU A 63 -14.76 -16.48 1.40
CA LEU A 63 -15.05 -17.86 1.74
C LEU A 63 -15.86 -17.90 3.04
N LYS A 64 -16.93 -18.70 3.06
CA LYS A 64 -17.65 -18.99 4.31
C LYS A 64 -16.76 -19.84 5.20
N SER A 65 -16.53 -19.41 6.44
CA SER A 65 -15.93 -20.26 7.45
C SER A 65 -16.88 -21.42 7.81
N ALA A 66 -16.35 -22.43 8.50
CA ALA A 66 -17.16 -23.49 9.10
C ALA A 66 -18.19 -22.96 10.11
N THR A 67 -18.00 -21.75 10.66
CA THR A 67 -18.92 -21.06 11.58
C THR A 67 -19.95 -20.18 10.86
N GLY A 68 -19.92 -20.13 9.52
CA GLY A 68 -20.83 -19.29 8.72
C GLY A 68 -20.40 -17.83 8.58
N GLU A 69 -19.30 -17.43 9.20
CA GLU A 69 -18.73 -16.08 9.07
C GLU A 69 -18.05 -15.91 7.71
N MET A 70 -18.27 -14.74 7.08
CA MET A 70 -17.61 -14.41 5.82
C MET A 70 -16.20 -13.87 6.11
N ASN A 71 -15.22 -14.77 6.08
CA ASN A 71 -13.83 -14.40 6.33
C ASN A 71 -13.13 -14.06 5.00
N ARG A 72 -13.07 -12.76 4.67
CA ARG A 72 -12.31 -12.26 3.52
C ARG A 72 -10.96 -11.69 3.99
N ARG A 73 -9.89 -12.10 3.32
CA ARG A 73 -8.60 -11.41 3.39
C ARG A 73 -8.48 -10.47 2.19
N GLY A 74 -8.68 -9.18 2.42
CA GLY A 74 -8.71 -8.17 1.36
C GLY A 74 -7.37 -7.90 0.67
N GLY A 75 -6.26 -8.25 1.33
CA GLY A 75 -4.91 -8.13 0.77
C GLY A 75 -3.83 -8.33 1.81
N TYR A 76 -2.59 -8.12 1.39
CA TYR A 76 -1.40 -8.18 2.23
C TYR A 76 -0.64 -6.86 2.19
N ASP A 77 -0.17 -6.43 3.36
CA ASP A 77 0.81 -5.38 3.55
C ASP A 77 2.21 -5.96 3.41
N LEU A 78 2.95 -5.45 2.43
CA LEU A 78 4.37 -5.75 2.21
C LEU A 78 5.18 -4.52 2.61
N THR A 79 5.66 -4.51 3.85
CA THR A 79 6.49 -3.41 4.35
C THR A 79 7.94 -3.58 3.94
N PHE A 80 8.45 -2.62 3.17
CA PHE A 80 9.87 -2.49 2.81
C PHE A 80 10.49 -1.39 3.68
N SER A 81 11.51 -1.73 4.47
CA SER A 81 12.19 -0.76 5.34
C SER A 81 13.62 -0.59 4.86
N ALA A 82 14.05 0.65 4.64
CA ALA A 82 15.44 0.94 4.35
C ALA A 82 16.35 0.59 5.54
N PRO A 83 17.62 0.24 5.31
CA PRO A 83 18.61 0.17 6.37
C PRO A 83 18.68 1.47 7.16
N LYS A 84 18.94 1.41 8.47
CA LYS A 84 18.90 2.60 9.35
C LYS A 84 19.83 3.72 8.87
N SER A 85 21.01 3.38 8.36
CA SER A 85 21.97 4.33 7.78
C SER A 85 21.39 5.08 6.56
N VAL A 86 20.69 4.37 5.67
CA VAL A 86 20.02 4.96 4.50
C VAL A 86 18.90 5.90 4.94
N SER A 87 18.08 5.48 5.90
CA SER A 87 17.04 6.37 6.46
C SER A 87 17.62 7.62 7.10
N TYR A 88 18.74 7.50 7.81
CA TYR A 88 19.42 8.65 8.44
C TYR A 88 19.92 9.65 7.38
N LEU A 89 20.58 9.16 6.33
CA LEU A 89 21.06 10.01 5.24
C LEU A 89 19.90 10.77 4.56
N GLY A 90 18.81 10.07 4.24
CA GLY A 90 17.68 10.69 3.54
C GLY A 90 16.84 11.64 4.39
N LEU A 91 16.60 11.31 5.67
CA LEU A 91 15.64 12.03 6.51
C LEU A 91 16.28 13.04 7.49
N VAL A 92 17.52 12.80 7.93
CA VAL A 92 18.19 13.65 8.93
C VAL A 92 19.26 14.51 8.28
N CYS A 93 20.06 13.93 7.37
CA CYS A 93 21.08 14.67 6.62
C CYS A 93 20.52 15.34 5.35
N GLU A 94 19.22 15.20 5.09
CA GLU A 94 18.52 15.81 3.95
C GLU A 94 19.05 15.42 2.56
N HIS A 95 19.73 14.27 2.44
CA HIS A 95 20.14 13.69 1.15
C HIS A 95 18.95 13.01 0.46
N LYS A 96 18.07 13.83 -0.13
CA LYS A 96 16.80 13.39 -0.74
C LYS A 96 16.95 12.29 -1.79
N GLU A 97 18.10 12.20 -2.44
CA GLU A 97 18.42 11.13 -3.40
C GLU A 97 18.26 9.72 -2.79
N PHE A 98 18.49 9.55 -1.48
CA PHE A 98 18.31 8.26 -0.81
C PHE A 98 16.83 7.88 -0.65
N ILE A 99 15.92 8.85 -0.62
CA ILE A 99 14.48 8.61 -0.64
C ILE A 99 14.08 8.07 -2.02
N ASP A 100 14.53 8.71 -3.09
CA ASP A 100 14.24 8.30 -4.46
C ASP A 100 14.82 6.92 -4.77
N LEU A 101 16.06 6.64 -4.33
CA LEU A 101 16.68 5.32 -4.46
C LEU A 101 15.86 4.24 -3.76
N HIS A 102 15.37 4.52 -2.54
CA HIS A 102 14.51 3.58 -1.82
C HIS A 102 13.20 3.32 -2.57
N LEU A 103 12.53 4.37 -3.05
CA LEU A 103 11.29 4.24 -3.82
C LEU A 103 11.50 3.47 -5.13
N ASN A 104 12.62 3.72 -5.83
CA ASN A 104 12.97 3.00 -7.05
C ASN A 104 13.28 1.52 -6.79
N ALA A 105 13.95 1.20 -5.69
CA ALA A 105 14.18 -0.18 -5.28
C ALA A 105 12.86 -0.90 -4.98
N VAL A 106 11.93 -0.26 -4.25
CA VAL A 106 10.58 -0.80 -4.00
C VAL A 106 9.84 -1.04 -5.32
N LYS A 107 9.79 -0.05 -6.21
CA LYS A 107 9.15 -0.18 -7.55
C LYS A 107 9.75 -1.32 -8.38
N THR A 108 11.05 -1.60 -8.21
CA THR A 108 11.71 -2.70 -8.92
C THR A 108 11.26 -4.05 -8.37
N VAL A 109 11.22 -4.22 -7.05
CA VAL A 109 10.74 -5.47 -6.42
C VAL A 109 9.27 -5.71 -6.74
N LEU A 110 8.44 -4.66 -6.77
CA LEU A 110 7.02 -4.76 -7.11
C LEU A 110 6.75 -5.29 -8.54
N LYS A 111 7.74 -5.27 -9.44
CA LYS A 111 7.62 -5.87 -10.78
C LYS A 111 7.85 -7.39 -10.78
N LEU A 112 8.40 -7.93 -9.70
CA LEU A 112 8.77 -9.34 -9.56
C LEU A 112 7.74 -10.15 -8.75
N ILE A 113 6.77 -9.47 -8.13
CA ILE A 113 5.68 -10.08 -7.36
C ILE A 113 4.35 -9.96 -8.12
#